data_AF-A0A3D4RT39-F1
#
_entry.id   AF-A0A3D4RT39-F1
#
_cell.length_a   1.000
_cell.length_b   1.000
_cell.length_c   1.000
_cell.angle_alpha   90.00
_cell.angle_beta   90.00
_cell.angle_gamma   90.00
#
_symmetry.space_group_name_H-M   'P 1'
#
loop_
_entity.id
_entity.type
_entity.pdbx_description
1 polymer ?
#
loop_
_entity_poly.entity_id
_entity_poly.type
_entity_poly.pdbx_seq_one_letter_code
_entity_poly.pdbx_strand_id
1 'polypeptide(L)' 'MPESAALQKPILEARLEAICARGCKRVGDDIAALERGHQLAETEGLNARERAWLLAELKAIMAVYGGSCRIEPADRLD' A
#
# COMPACT_ATOMS: atom_id res chain seq x y z
N MET A 1 -19.91 -17.56 -6.85
CA MET A 1 -19.13 -17.67 -5.60
C MET A 1 -18.39 -16.36 -5.35
N PRO A 2 -18.76 -15.56 -4.33
CA PRO A 2 -17.94 -14.47 -3.84
C PRO A 2 -17.88 -14.41 -2.30
N GLU A 3 -17.38 -15.44 -1.62
CA GLU A 3 -17.16 -15.41 -0.16
C GLU A 3 -15.77 -14.87 0.23
N SER A 4 -14.82 -14.81 -0.72
CA SER A 4 -13.42 -14.47 -0.41
C SER A 4 -13.16 -12.98 -0.20
N ALA A 5 -14.00 -12.07 -0.71
CA ALA A 5 -13.70 -10.63 -0.72
C ALA A 5 -14.05 -9.90 0.60
N ALA A 6 -14.99 -10.42 1.39
CA ALA A 6 -15.50 -9.72 2.58
C ALA A 6 -14.68 -9.98 3.85
N LEU A 7 -14.03 -11.14 3.95
CA LEU A 7 -13.20 -11.53 5.12
C LEU A 7 -11.75 -11.01 5.03
N GLN A 8 -11.35 -10.49 3.87
CA GLN A 8 -9.98 -10.03 3.61
C GLN A 8 -9.69 -8.64 4.21
N LYS A 9 -10.72 -7.81 4.41
CA LYS A 9 -10.55 -6.42 4.89
C LYS A 9 -9.71 -6.29 6.18
N PRO A 10 -10.00 -7.03 7.27
CA PRO A 10 -9.19 -6.97 8.49
C PRO A 10 -7.75 -7.46 8.30
N ILE A 11 -7.51 -8.40 7.38
CA ILE A 11 -6.16 -8.89 7.06
C ILE A 11 -5.38 -7.81 6.31
N LEU A 12 -6.03 -7.13 5.35
CA LEU A 12 -5.43 -6.03 4.60
C LEU A 12 -5.12 -4.86 5.54
N GLU A 13 -6.01 -4.51 6.47
CA GLU A 13 -5.78 -3.49 7.50
C GLU A 13 -4.59 -3.84 8.42
N ALA A 14 -4.51 -5.09 8.90
CA ALA A 14 -3.38 -5.54 9.72
C ALA A 14 -2.04 -5.48 8.95
N ARG A 15 -2.05 -5.83 7.65
CA ARG A 15 -0.88 -5.66 6.78
C ARG A 15 -0.55 -4.19 6.58
N LEU A 16 -1.55 -3.34 6.34
CA LEU A 16 -1.41 -1.89 6.22
C LEU A 16 -0.71 -1.30 7.44
N GLU A 17 -1.15 -1.67 8.64
CA GLU A 17 -0.53 -1.25 9.90
C GLU A 17 0.89 -1.77 10.03
N ALA A 18 1.16 -3.03 9.66
CA ALA A 18 2.51 -3.59 9.67
C ALA A 18 3.44 -2.85 8.70
N ILE A 19 3.00 -2.54 7.48
CA ILE A 19 3.74 -1.75 6.50
C ILE A 19 3.98 -0.34 7.06
N CYS A 20 2.95 0.30 7.61
CA CYS A 20 3.04 1.64 8.18
C CYS A 20 3.99 1.70 9.39
N ALA A 21 4.01 0.66 10.23
CA ALA A 21 4.89 0.55 11.39
C ALA A 21 6.38 0.40 11.02
N ARG A 22 6.70 -0.08 9.80
CA ARG A 22 8.10 -0.11 9.30
C ARG A 22 8.66 1.26 8.95
N GLY A 23 7.80 2.27 8.87
CA GLY A 23 8.17 3.66 8.60
C GLY A 23 7.89 4.09 7.15
N CYS A 24 7.52 5.36 7.00
CA CYS A 24 7.06 5.92 5.72
C CYS A 24 8.01 5.71 4.54
N LYS A 25 9.33 5.71 4.77
CA LYS A 25 10.29 5.56 3.69
C LYS A 25 10.15 4.22 2.98
N ARG A 26 9.86 3.17 3.76
CA ARG A 26 9.68 1.81 3.26
C ARG A 26 8.30 1.62 2.66
N VAL A 27 7.28 2.18 3.32
CA VAL A 27 5.91 2.31 2.80
C VAL A 27 5.89 2.91 1.39
N GLY A 28 6.61 4.02 1.17
CA GLY A 28 6.67 4.67 -0.14
C GLY A 28 7.31 3.79 -1.22
N ASP A 29 8.38 3.08 -0.88
CA ASP A 29 9.03 2.14 -1.80
C ASP A 29 8.14 0.94 -2.13
N ASP A 30 7.44 0.41 -1.12
CA ASP A 30 6.43 -0.65 -1.25
C ASP A 30 5.30 -0.21 -2.21
N ILE A 31 4.76 1.00 -2.04
CA ILE A 31 3.73 1.57 -2.95
C ILE A 31 4.29 1.72 -4.36
N ALA A 32 5.49 2.27 -4.52
CA ALA A 32 6.12 2.47 -5.83
C ALA A 32 6.44 1.14 -6.54
N ALA A 33 6.78 0.08 -5.80
CA ALA A 33 6.94 -1.26 -6.34
C ALA A 33 5.59 -1.83 -6.80
N LEU A 34 4.56 -1.72 -5.97
CA LEU A 34 3.20 -2.18 -6.31
C LEU A 34 2.62 -1.47 -7.54
N GLU A 35 2.85 -0.17 -7.70
CA GLU A 35 2.46 0.61 -8.88
C GLU A 35 3.18 0.17 -10.15
N ARG A 36 4.46 -0.21 -10.01
CA ARG A 36 5.26 -0.77 -11.12
C ARG A 36 4.86 -2.19 -11.50
N GLY A 37 3.86 -2.76 -10.82
CA GLY A 37 3.41 -4.12 -11.07
C GLY A 37 4.13 -5.18 -10.26
N HIS A 38 5.14 -4.81 -9.46
CA HIS A 38 5.89 -5.73 -8.61
C HIS A 38 5.00 -6.30 -7.50
N GLN A 39 5.26 -7.56 -7.15
CA GLN A 39 4.68 -8.19 -5.97
C GLN A 39 5.65 -8.06 -4.80
N LEU A 40 5.11 -7.62 -3.67
CA LEU A 40 5.77 -7.65 -2.37
C LEU A 40 5.37 -8.92 -1.64
N ALA A 41 6.21 -9.36 -0.69
CA ALA A 41 5.90 -10.48 0.20
C ALA A 41 4.56 -10.29 0.95
N GLU A 42 4.20 -9.06 1.28
CA GLU A 42 2.91 -8.73 1.92
C GLU A 42 1.72 -8.65 0.97
N THR A 43 1.97 -8.69 -0.33
CA THR A 43 0.92 -8.80 -1.35
C THR A 43 0.96 -10.15 -2.06
N GLU A 44 1.83 -11.05 -1.59
CA GLU A 44 1.91 -12.41 -2.07
C GLU A 44 0.64 -13.16 -1.64
N GLY A 45 -0.07 -13.72 -2.63
CA GLY A 45 -1.39 -14.33 -2.45
C GLY A 45 -2.59 -13.38 -2.57
N LEU A 46 -2.37 -12.07 -2.75
CA LEU A 46 -3.45 -11.13 -3.06
C LEU A 46 -3.77 -11.12 -4.57
N ASN A 47 -5.05 -11.10 -4.90
CA ASN A 47 -5.53 -10.87 -6.26
C ASN A 47 -5.38 -9.40 -6.65
N ALA A 48 -5.49 -9.12 -7.95
CA ALA A 48 -5.35 -7.77 -8.49
C ALA A 48 -6.29 -6.74 -7.82
N ARG A 49 -7.53 -7.11 -7.47
CA ARG A 49 -8.47 -6.22 -6.75
C ARG A 49 -8.00 -5.90 -5.32
N GLU A 50 -7.49 -6.89 -4.61
CA GLU A 50 -7.06 -6.77 -3.22
C GLU A 50 -5.79 -5.92 -3.14
N ARG A 51 -4.88 -6.14 -4.08
CA ARG A 51 -3.66 -5.35 -4.25
C ARG A 51 -3.96 -3.89 -4.59
N ALA A 52 -4.92 -3.65 -5.49
CA ALA A 52 -5.35 -2.30 -5.83
C ALA A 52 -6.02 -1.59 -4.64
N TRP A 53 -6.82 -2.30 -3.83
CA TRP A 53 -7.42 -1.75 -2.62
C TRP A 53 -6.35 -1.39 -1.58
N LEU A 54 -5.43 -2.31 -1.28
CA LEU A 54 -4.34 -2.08 -0.33
C LEU A 54 -3.50 -0.85 -0.73
N LEU A 55 -3.18 -0.73 -2.02
CA LEU A 55 -2.45 0.42 -2.57
C LEU A 55 -3.21 1.74 -2.39
N ALA A 56 -4.52 1.74 -2.67
CA ALA A 56 -5.35 2.92 -2.50
C ALA A 56 -5.44 3.36 -1.03
N GLU A 57 -5.59 2.40 -0.11
CA GLU A 57 -5.67 2.68 1.33
C GLU A 57 -4.32 3.16 1.88
N LEU A 58 -3.21 2.56 1.44
CA LEU A 58 -1.85 3.02 1.76
C LEU A 58 -1.63 4.47 1.33
N LYS A 59 -2.05 4.81 0.10
CA LYS A 59 -1.99 6.19 -0.42
C LYS A 59 -2.91 7.13 0.35
N ALA A 60 -4.11 6.70 0.72
CA ALA A 60 -5.06 7.52 1.48
C ALA A 60 -4.53 7.82 2.89
N ILE A 61 -4.00 6.82 3.59
CA ILE A 61 -3.33 7.01 4.88
C ILE A 61 -2.12 7.92 4.71
N MET A 62 -1.26 7.68 3.72
CA MET A 62 -0.11 8.56 3.47
C MET A 62 -0.51 9.99 3.07
N ALA A 63 -1.66 10.19 2.44
CA ALA A 63 -2.18 11.53 2.14
C ALA A 63 -2.65 12.25 3.41
N VAL A 64 -3.28 11.53 4.35
CA VAL A 64 -3.69 12.06 5.66
C VAL A 64 -2.47 12.32 6.57
N TYR A 65 -1.48 11.43 6.53
CA TYR A 65 -0.19 11.57 7.22
C TYR A 65 0.84 12.41 6.44
N GLY A 66 0.44 12.98 5.30
CA GLY A 66 1.27 13.71 4.32
C GLY A 66 1.92 14.99 4.85
N GLY A 67 1.76 15.33 6.13
CA GLY A 67 2.51 16.39 6.80
C GLY A 67 3.93 15.99 7.24
N SER A 68 4.21 14.71 7.49
CA SER A 68 5.48 14.30 8.14
C SER A 68 6.42 13.46 7.30
N CYS A 69 5.95 12.90 6.18
CA CYS A 69 6.78 12.07 5.31
C CYS A 69 6.80 12.65 3.91
N ARG A 70 7.74 13.57 3.72
CA ARG A 70 8.14 14.10 2.41
C ARG A 70 8.77 12.96 1.60
N ILE A 71 7.94 12.07 1.07
CA ILE A 71 8.31 11.23 -0.06
C ILE A 71 8.17 12.18 -1.23
N GLU A 72 9.25 12.88 -1.55
CA GLU A 72 9.34 13.56 -2.83
C GLU A 72 9.17 12.47 -3.90
N PRO A 73 8.05 12.47 -4.66
CA PRO A 73 8.03 11.68 -5.87
C PRO A 73 9.16 12.24 -6.72
N ALA A 74 10.07 11.37 -7.13
CA ALA A 74 11.10 11.69 -8.11
C ALA A 74 10.44 11.90 -9.49
N ASP A 75 9.60 12.92 -9.60
CA ASP A 75 9.01 13.41 -10.84
C ASP A 75 8.54 14.87 -10.65
N ARG A 76 9.51 15.79 -10.55
CA ARG A 76 9.32 17.15 -11.06
C ARG A 76 10.66 17.75 -11.48
N LEU A 77 11.15 17.22 -12.59
CA LEU A 77 12.02 17.98 -13.49
C LEU A 77 11.11 18.96 -14.26
N ASP A 78 11.15 20.24 -13.90
CA ASP A 78 11.29 21.38 -14.82
C ASP A 78 11.66 22.63 -14.01
#